data_AF-A0A3L9Y7F7-F1
#
_entry.id   AF-A0A3L9Y7F7-F1
#
_cell.length_a   1.000
_cell.length_b   1.000
_cell.length_c   1.000
_cell.angle_alpha   90.00
_cell.angle_beta   90.00
_cell.angle_gamma   90.00
#
_symmetry.space_group_name_H-M   'P 1'
#
loop_
_entity.id
_entity.type
_entity.pdbx_description
1 polymer ?
#
loop_
_entity_poly.entity_id
_entity_poly.type
_entity_poly.pdbx_seq_one_letter_code
_entity_poly.pdbx_strand_id
1 'polypeptide(L)'
;MNGIRLRHLAFTGPNIEPAKLEFVDGLNIIYGASNTGKSFASEAVLFMLGAVSKLPKTDEIKAYDAVWLGLTLGDQGEFTLYRPTKGGNLKLFPGLITSHPTGKGEVLSGKHSAKATDSVSYRILETLGLQDRWIVRNASGEKEQLAFRVLAKFAVVGEEDIMSKRSPAYVSNSYTERTLDQNLFKLLLTGQDDAATVTVPTEPARIAAKAAKLELVDEMLAQLDKELGDAPADRTQVDAQLAELDASGATTTAELRAVQTMLDDNAAERRAAVDRRQELTARAAELDITLERFAKLQAVYNSDLDRLHSIE
;
A
#
# COMPACT_ATOMS: atom_id res chain seq x y z
N MET A 1 -8.69 34.32 -16.38
CA MET A 1 -7.38 34.34 -17.10
C MET A 1 -6.42 33.51 -16.26
N ASN A 2 -5.97 32.35 -16.74
CA ASN A 2 -5.20 31.41 -15.90
C ASN A 2 -3.76 31.92 -15.75
N GLY A 3 -3.41 32.36 -14.53
CA GLY A 3 -2.10 32.92 -14.24
C GLY A 3 -1.94 33.21 -12.76
N ILE A 4 -0.69 33.40 -12.33
CA ILE A 4 -0.35 33.64 -10.93
C ILE A 4 0.19 35.06 -10.82
N ARG A 5 -0.37 35.85 -9.91
CA ARG A 5 0.11 37.21 -9.63
C ARG A 5 0.61 37.30 -8.20
N LEU A 6 1.81 37.84 -8.02
CA LEU A 6 2.34 38.15 -6.69
C LEU A 6 1.68 39.42 -6.17
N ARG A 7 1.33 39.44 -4.88
CA ARG A 7 0.70 40.59 -4.21
C ARG A 7 1.58 41.14 -3.10
N HIS A 8 2.14 40.28 -2.27
CA HIS A 8 3.12 40.68 -1.26
C HIS A 8 4.04 39.54 -0.88
N LEU A 9 5.23 39.88 -0.42
CA LEU A 9 6.13 38.99 0.29
C LEU A 9 6.43 39.63 1.66
N ALA A 10 6.15 38.92 2.75
CA ALA A 10 6.40 39.42 4.09
C ALA A 10 7.15 38.41 4.95
N PHE A 11 8.00 38.92 5.83
CA PHE A 11 8.70 38.16 6.84
C PHE A 11 8.28 38.64 8.22
N THR A 12 7.97 37.72 9.12
CA THR A 12 7.60 38.01 10.50
C THR A 12 8.47 37.20 11.46
N GLY A 13 8.69 37.72 12.65
CA GLY A 13 9.42 37.05 13.72
C GLY A 13 9.03 37.57 15.09
N PRO A 14 9.43 36.88 16.17
CA PRO A 14 9.16 37.33 17.52
C PRO A 14 9.97 38.58 17.82
N ASN A 15 9.31 39.67 18.20
CA ASN A 15 9.93 40.93 18.63
C ASN A 15 10.79 41.63 17.56
N ILE A 16 10.48 41.44 16.27
CA ILE A 16 11.06 42.22 15.17
C ILE A 16 9.94 42.80 14.30
N GLU A 17 10.16 44.01 13.77
CA GLU A 17 9.22 44.60 12.81
C GLU A 17 9.13 43.74 11.54
N PRO A 18 7.92 43.50 11.00
CA PRO A 18 7.77 42.76 9.77
C PRO A 18 8.45 43.45 8.58
N ALA A 19 9.29 42.72 7.85
CA ALA A 19 9.79 43.17 6.57
C ALA A 19 8.77 42.83 5.48
N LYS A 20 8.42 43.79 4.62
CA LYS A 20 7.38 43.60 3.60
C LYS A 20 7.80 44.18 2.25
N LEU A 21 7.50 43.44 1.19
CA LEU A 21 7.52 43.88 -0.20
C LEU A 21 6.09 43.76 -0.74
N GLU A 22 5.60 44.84 -1.34
CA GLU A 22 4.29 44.89 -1.99
C GLU A 22 4.47 44.92 -3.51
N PHE A 23 3.60 44.22 -4.21
CA PHE A 23 3.59 44.14 -5.66
C PHE A 23 2.27 44.68 -6.20
N VAL A 24 2.37 45.53 -7.22
CA VAL A 24 1.21 46.05 -7.96
C VAL A 24 1.08 45.34 -9.31
N ASP A 25 -0.05 45.51 -9.98
CA ASP A 25 -0.22 45.00 -11.33
C ASP A 25 0.75 45.71 -12.30
N GLY A 26 1.32 44.95 -13.24
CA GLY A 26 2.27 45.46 -14.23
C GLY A 26 3.74 45.30 -13.83
N LEU A 27 4.56 46.28 -14.19
CA LEU A 27 6.01 46.24 -13.97
C LEU A 27 6.37 46.75 -12.58
N ASN A 28 7.01 45.89 -11.79
CA ASN A 28 7.55 46.23 -10.48
C ASN A 28 9.08 46.26 -10.56
N ILE A 29 9.70 47.37 -10.16
CA ILE A 29 11.16 47.52 -10.16
C ILE A 29 11.65 47.62 -8.71
N ILE A 30 12.37 46.60 -8.24
CA ILE A 30 13.03 46.62 -6.93
C ILE A 30 14.46 47.12 -7.12
N TYR A 31 14.74 48.33 -6.64
CA TYR A 31 16.05 48.96 -6.74
C TYR A 31 16.65 49.24 -5.37
N GLY A 32 17.98 49.28 -5.31
CA GLY A 32 18.74 49.48 -4.06
C GLY A 32 20.21 49.15 -4.26
N ALA A 33 21.05 49.56 -3.30
CA ALA A 33 22.49 49.30 -3.33
C ALA A 33 22.82 47.80 -3.45
N SER A 34 24.02 47.45 -3.89
CA SER A 34 24.40 46.04 -3.98
C SER A 34 24.33 45.35 -2.60
N ASN A 35 24.02 44.06 -2.58
CA ASN A 35 23.91 43.24 -1.37
C ASN A 35 22.83 43.66 -0.35
N THR A 36 21.77 44.36 -0.79
CA THR A 36 20.64 44.77 0.08
C THR A 36 19.44 43.80 0.05
N GLY A 37 19.65 42.53 -0.31
CA GLY A 37 18.58 41.52 -0.31
C GLY A 37 17.70 41.46 -1.56
N LYS A 38 18.08 42.10 -2.68
CA LYS A 38 17.34 42.00 -3.95
C LYS A 38 17.25 40.56 -4.46
N SER A 39 18.39 39.88 -4.59
CA SER A 39 18.45 38.46 -4.99
C SER A 39 17.83 37.54 -3.94
N PHE A 40 17.84 37.96 -2.67
CA PHE A 40 17.16 37.23 -1.60
C PHE A 40 15.64 37.22 -1.79
N ALA A 41 15.04 38.31 -2.26
CA ALA A 41 13.60 38.37 -2.52
C ALA A 41 13.16 37.38 -3.61
N SER A 42 13.92 37.23 -4.71
CA SER A 42 13.62 36.25 -5.75
C SER A 42 13.77 34.81 -5.24
N GLU A 43 14.80 34.53 -4.45
CA GLU A 43 14.98 33.21 -3.80
C GLU A 43 13.86 32.91 -2.80
N ALA A 44 13.37 33.93 -2.08
CA ALA A 44 12.25 33.79 -1.17
C ALA A 44 10.94 33.47 -1.89
N VAL A 45 10.70 34.07 -3.07
CA VAL A 45 9.56 33.69 -3.92
C VAL A 45 9.68 32.23 -4.35
N LEU A 46 10.85 31.80 -4.84
CA LEU A 46 11.10 30.40 -5.22
C LEU A 46 10.90 29.43 -4.04
N PHE A 47 11.31 29.85 -2.84
CA PHE A 47 11.12 29.08 -1.61
C PHE A 47 9.64 28.93 -1.27
N MET A 48 8.87 30.00 -1.38
CA MET A 48 7.43 29.98 -1.09
C MET A 48 6.63 29.21 -2.13
N LEU A 49 7.06 29.20 -3.39
CA LEU A 49 6.44 28.40 -4.45
C LEU A 49 6.91 26.92 -4.46
N GLY A 50 7.75 26.51 -3.51
CA GLY A 50 8.24 25.14 -3.39
C GLY A 50 9.28 24.74 -4.44
N ALA A 51 9.83 25.69 -5.19
CA ALA A 51 10.90 25.44 -6.16
C ALA A 51 12.25 25.19 -5.47
N VAL A 52 12.49 25.82 -4.32
CA VAL A 52 13.66 25.55 -3.47
C VAL A 52 13.23 25.14 -2.06
N SER A 53 14.06 24.31 -1.42
CA SER A 53 13.73 23.72 -0.11
C SER A 53 14.18 24.54 1.09
N LYS A 54 15.11 25.49 0.88
CA LYS A 54 15.73 26.31 1.92
C LYS A 54 15.97 27.72 1.39
N LEU A 55 15.84 28.71 2.28
CA LEU A 55 16.27 30.07 2.01
C LEU A 55 17.81 30.18 2.08
N PRO A 56 18.42 31.16 1.40
CA PRO A 56 19.80 31.54 1.63
C PRO A 56 20.05 31.85 3.11
N LYS A 57 21.19 31.41 3.64
CA LYS A 57 21.57 31.69 5.03
C LYS A 57 22.21 33.08 5.11
N THR A 58 21.51 34.02 5.74
CA THR A 58 22.07 35.33 6.09
C THR A 58 21.92 35.56 7.60
N ASP A 59 22.52 36.62 8.14
CA ASP A 59 22.37 36.94 9.56
C ASP A 59 21.00 37.59 9.85
N GLU A 60 20.47 38.36 8.90
CA GLU A 60 19.20 39.07 8.99
C GLU A 60 18.01 38.10 9.05
N ILE A 61 18.05 36.99 8.29
CA ILE A 61 16.94 36.03 8.26
C ILE A 61 16.75 35.31 9.60
N LYS A 62 17.76 35.27 10.47
CA LYS A 62 17.69 34.60 11.78
C LYS A 62 16.65 35.24 12.72
N ALA A 63 16.35 36.52 12.51
CA ALA A 63 15.36 37.24 13.32
C ALA A 63 13.92 36.92 12.92
N TYR A 64 13.69 36.28 11.76
CA TYR A 64 12.37 35.95 11.24
C TYR A 64 12.10 34.44 11.32
N ASP A 65 10.90 34.07 11.74
CA ASP A 65 10.48 32.66 11.86
C ASP A 65 9.47 32.23 10.80
N ALA A 66 8.84 33.17 10.11
CA ALA A 66 7.80 32.92 9.13
C ALA A 66 7.90 33.82 7.89
N VAL A 67 7.50 33.24 6.76
CA VAL A 67 7.39 33.89 5.46
C VAL A 67 5.96 33.78 4.95
N TRP A 68 5.45 34.87 4.39
CA TRP A 68 4.10 35.01 3.86
C TRP A 68 4.18 35.47 2.41
N LEU A 69 3.58 34.73 1.48
CA LEU A 69 3.49 35.10 0.07
C LEU A 69 2.03 35.23 -0.33
N GLY A 70 1.58 36.47 -0.53
CA GLY A 70 0.26 36.77 -1.07
C GLY A 70 0.24 36.58 -2.57
N LEU A 71 -0.77 35.87 -3.07
CA LEU A 71 -0.94 35.48 -4.45
C LEU A 71 -2.38 35.69 -4.90
N THR A 72 -2.58 36.03 -6.16
CA THR A 72 -3.85 35.82 -6.86
C THR A 72 -3.68 34.63 -7.79
N LEU A 73 -4.48 33.58 -7.58
CA LEU A 73 -4.44 32.32 -8.34
C LEU A 73 -5.55 32.31 -9.39
N GLY A 74 -5.26 32.82 -10.59
CA GLY A 74 -6.22 32.89 -11.69
C GLY A 74 -7.58 33.46 -11.27
N ASP A 75 -8.64 32.72 -11.59
CA ASP A 75 -10.01 33.07 -11.23
C ASP A 75 -10.43 32.46 -9.86
N GLN A 76 -9.54 31.74 -9.17
CA GLN A 76 -9.78 31.16 -7.85
C GLN A 76 -9.75 32.21 -6.72
N GLY A 77 -9.20 33.40 -6.99
CA GLY A 77 -9.15 34.51 -6.06
C GLY A 77 -7.80 34.69 -5.36
N GLU A 78 -7.84 35.36 -4.21
CA GLU A 78 -6.66 35.72 -3.44
C GLU A 78 -6.37 34.70 -2.34
N PHE A 79 -5.10 34.37 -2.20
CA PHE A 79 -4.60 33.42 -1.21
C PHE A 79 -3.27 33.89 -0.64
N THR A 80 -2.92 33.38 0.53
CA THR A 80 -1.60 33.55 1.12
C THR A 80 -0.98 32.21 1.47
N LEU A 81 0.22 31.98 0.97
CA LEU A 81 1.08 30.90 1.43
C LEU A 81 1.85 31.33 2.67
N TYR A 82 1.86 30.47 3.68
CA TYR A 82 2.68 30.57 4.87
C TYR A 82 3.71 29.44 4.87
N ARG A 83 4.96 29.77 5.22
CA ARG A 83 6.01 28.77 5.44
C ARG A 83 6.95 29.23 6.57
N PRO A 84 7.35 28.34 7.49
CA PRO A 84 8.42 28.65 8.43
C PRO A 84 9.73 28.92 7.68
N THR A 85 10.54 29.88 8.14
CA THR A 85 11.86 30.20 7.53
C THR A 85 12.83 29.00 7.56
N LYS A 86 12.64 28.09 8.53
CA LYS A 86 13.38 26.81 8.63
C LYS A 86 13.00 25.78 7.56
N GLY A 87 11.95 26.03 6.77
CA GLY A 87 11.43 25.12 5.75
C GLY A 87 10.31 24.21 6.26
N GLY A 88 10.12 23.08 5.58
CA GLY A 88 9.03 22.15 5.84
C GLY A 88 7.80 22.40 4.95
N ASN A 89 6.64 21.97 5.44
CA ASN A 89 5.34 22.10 4.77
C ASN A 89 4.83 23.54 4.85
N LEU A 90 3.90 23.86 3.95
CA LEU A 90 3.27 25.15 3.83
C LEU A 90 1.83 25.09 4.34
N LYS A 91 1.27 26.26 4.60
CA LYS A 91 -0.17 26.42 4.78
C LYS A 91 -0.70 27.41 3.75
N LEU A 92 -1.86 27.13 3.19
CA LEU A 92 -2.60 28.03 2.31
C LEU A 92 -3.78 28.62 3.07
N PHE A 93 -3.91 29.93 3.03
CA PHE A 93 -5.02 30.67 3.62
C PHE A 93 -5.76 31.45 2.54
N PRO A 94 -7.10 31.55 2.60
CA PRO A 94 -7.86 32.44 1.74
C PRO A 94 -7.58 33.92 2.11
N GLY A 95 -7.51 34.78 1.11
CA GLY A 95 -7.26 36.22 1.24
C GLY A 95 -5.78 36.60 1.33
N LEU A 96 -5.54 37.91 1.31
CA LEU A 96 -4.21 38.50 1.47
C LEU A 96 -3.95 38.82 2.94
N ILE A 97 -3.13 38.00 3.59
CA ILE A 97 -2.77 38.15 5.00
C ILE A 97 -1.26 38.25 5.18
N THR A 98 -0.83 38.98 6.20
CA THR A 98 0.59 39.21 6.53
C THR A 98 0.91 38.91 7.99
N SER A 99 -0.04 38.33 8.72
CA SER A 99 0.10 37.96 10.14
C SER A 99 -0.69 36.69 10.43
N HIS A 100 -0.41 36.07 11.58
CA HIS A 100 -1.00 34.80 12.00
C HIS A 100 -2.54 34.87 11.96
N PRO A 101 -3.19 34.18 11.00
CA PRO A 101 -4.64 34.21 10.91
C PRO A 101 -5.25 33.35 12.04
N THR A 102 -6.43 33.74 12.50
CA THR A 102 -7.23 32.97 13.46
C THR A 102 -7.89 31.72 12.83
N GLY A 103 -7.83 31.55 11.51
CA GLY A 103 -8.43 30.43 10.78
C GLY A 103 -7.53 29.19 10.61
N LYS A 104 -8.14 28.04 10.28
CA LYS A 104 -7.42 26.82 9.89
C LYS A 104 -7.02 26.90 8.42
N GLY A 105 -5.73 27.04 8.14
CA GLY A 105 -5.17 26.98 6.79
C GLY A 105 -5.07 25.54 6.29
N GLU A 106 -5.24 25.35 4.98
CA GLU A 106 -5.00 24.08 4.30
C GLU A 106 -3.51 23.74 4.36
N VAL A 107 -3.16 22.50 4.73
CA VAL A 107 -1.75 22.08 4.80
C VAL A 107 -1.31 21.58 3.44
N LEU A 108 -0.24 22.15 2.91
CA LEU A 108 0.36 21.74 1.65
C LEU A 108 1.77 21.18 1.88
N SER A 109 2.07 20.04 1.29
CA SER A 109 3.41 19.48 1.24
C SER A 109 4.36 20.40 0.48
N GLY A 110 5.54 20.65 1.06
CA GLY A 110 6.63 21.35 0.39
C GLY A 110 7.40 20.47 -0.62
N LYS A 111 7.20 19.15 -0.59
CA LYS A 111 7.77 18.22 -1.57
C LYS A 111 6.69 17.78 -2.54
N HIS A 112 6.97 17.88 -3.84
CA HIS A 112 6.10 17.32 -4.86
C HIS A 112 6.19 15.79 -4.86
N SER A 113 5.06 15.12 -5.07
CA SER A 113 4.97 13.68 -5.27
C SER A 113 3.91 13.44 -6.34
N ALA A 114 4.18 12.50 -7.24
CA ALA A 114 3.30 12.20 -8.36
C ALA A 114 1.88 11.76 -7.95
N LYS A 115 1.76 11.17 -6.76
CA LYS A 115 0.49 10.66 -6.22
C LYS A 115 -0.24 11.66 -5.33
N ALA A 116 0.40 12.78 -5.01
CA ALA A 116 -0.04 13.69 -3.96
C ALA A 116 -0.58 14.99 -4.57
N THR A 117 -1.88 15.23 -4.41
CA THR A 117 -2.54 16.46 -4.85
C THR A 117 -2.40 17.59 -3.85
N ASP A 118 -1.98 17.29 -2.62
CA ASP A 118 -1.83 18.20 -1.48
C ASP A 118 -0.46 18.91 -1.45
N SER A 119 0.16 19.18 -2.61
CA SER A 119 1.45 19.88 -2.67
C SER A 119 1.32 21.28 -3.25
N VAL A 120 2.17 22.20 -2.79
CA VAL A 120 2.22 23.58 -3.33
C VAL A 120 2.49 23.57 -4.84
N SER A 121 3.39 22.67 -5.27
CA SER A 121 3.67 22.45 -6.69
C SER A 121 2.41 22.03 -7.45
N TYR A 122 1.62 21.09 -6.93
CA TYR A 122 0.38 20.65 -7.58
C TYR A 122 -0.62 21.81 -7.70
N ARG A 123 -0.84 22.55 -6.60
CA ARG A 123 -1.78 23.68 -6.57
C ARG A 123 -1.42 24.80 -7.56
N ILE A 124 -0.12 25.11 -7.67
CA ILE A 124 0.40 26.07 -8.63
C ILE A 124 0.21 25.58 -10.06
N LEU A 125 0.57 24.32 -10.35
CA LEU A 125 0.42 23.74 -11.68
C LEU A 125 -1.05 23.62 -12.10
N GLU A 126 -1.95 23.29 -11.17
CA GLU A 126 -3.39 23.27 -11.39
C GLU A 126 -3.92 24.64 -11.82
N THR A 127 -3.47 25.71 -11.17
CA THR A 127 -3.82 27.09 -11.54
C THR A 127 -3.37 27.44 -12.97
N LEU A 128 -2.24 26.86 -13.41
CA LEU A 128 -1.68 27.04 -14.75
C LEU A 128 -2.26 26.07 -15.79
N GLY A 129 -3.06 25.07 -15.40
CA GLY A 129 -3.55 24.01 -16.30
C GLY A 129 -2.47 23.00 -16.73
N LEU A 130 -1.39 22.89 -15.94
CA LEU A 130 -0.23 22.03 -16.19
C LEU A 130 -0.12 20.89 -15.19
N GLN A 131 -1.15 20.67 -14.37
CA GLN A 131 -1.22 19.49 -13.51
C GLN A 131 -1.22 18.21 -14.34
N ASP A 132 -0.70 17.12 -13.76
CA ASP A 132 -0.71 15.77 -14.35
C ASP A 132 0.00 15.63 -15.71
N ARG A 133 0.79 16.62 -16.12
CA ARG A 133 1.65 16.55 -17.31
C ARG A 133 2.90 15.72 -17.05
N TRP A 134 3.32 14.97 -18.05
CA TRP A 134 4.49 14.10 -18.00
C TRP A 134 5.55 14.53 -19.01
N ILE A 135 6.81 14.51 -18.60
CA ILE A 135 7.94 14.94 -19.43
C ILE A 135 8.96 13.82 -19.45
N VAL A 136 9.47 13.52 -20.65
CA VAL A 136 10.58 12.57 -20.79
C VAL A 136 11.87 13.23 -20.30
N ARG A 137 12.51 12.58 -19.33
CA ARG A 137 13.73 13.06 -18.66
C ARG A 137 15.01 12.69 -19.41
N ASN A 138 15.02 11.59 -20.16
CA ASN A 138 16.24 11.07 -20.80
C ASN A 138 15.97 10.32 -22.12
N ALA A 139 17.05 9.93 -22.79
CA ALA A 139 17.01 9.24 -24.08
C ALA A 139 16.38 7.83 -24.04
N SER A 140 16.35 7.17 -22.87
CA SER A 140 15.62 5.89 -22.71
C SER A 140 14.11 6.08 -22.62
N GLY A 141 13.62 7.32 -22.66
CA GLY A 141 12.19 7.60 -22.58
C GLY A 141 11.64 7.53 -21.17
N GLU A 142 12.48 7.50 -20.13
CA GLU A 142 12.03 7.59 -18.74
C GLU A 142 11.28 8.90 -18.51
N LYS A 143 10.11 8.81 -17.89
CA LYS A 143 9.21 9.95 -17.69
C LYS A 143 9.19 10.36 -16.24
N GLU A 144 9.10 11.65 -15.99
CA GLU A 144 8.75 12.21 -14.70
C GLU A 144 7.51 13.11 -14.82
N GLN A 145 6.71 13.15 -13.76
CA GLN A 145 5.59 14.09 -13.69
C GLN A 145 6.13 15.50 -13.47
N LEU A 146 5.55 16.47 -14.17
CA LEU A 146 5.94 17.86 -14.10
C LEU A 146 5.79 18.38 -12.66
N ALA A 147 6.91 18.85 -12.10
CA ALA A 147 6.95 19.57 -10.85
C ALA A 147 7.24 21.07 -11.11
N PHE A 148 6.64 21.94 -10.32
CA PHE A 148 6.81 23.40 -10.47
C PHE A 148 8.28 23.83 -10.36
N ARG A 149 9.10 23.11 -9.59
CA ARG A 149 10.54 23.36 -9.49
C ARG A 149 11.25 23.40 -10.85
N VAL A 150 10.85 22.56 -11.79
CA VAL A 150 11.45 22.51 -13.14
C VAL A 150 11.00 23.74 -13.94
N LEU A 151 9.71 24.09 -13.85
CA LEU A 151 9.14 25.27 -14.48
C LEU A 151 9.68 26.59 -13.91
N ALA A 152 9.99 26.63 -12.62
CA ALA A 152 10.33 27.85 -11.89
C ALA A 152 11.55 28.57 -12.44
N LYS A 153 12.49 27.86 -13.09
CA LYS A 153 13.66 28.45 -13.75
C LYS A 153 13.31 29.30 -14.99
N PHE A 154 12.16 29.06 -15.60
CA PHE A 154 11.62 29.93 -16.65
C PHE A 154 10.84 31.12 -16.07
N ALA A 155 10.30 30.99 -14.86
CA ALA A 155 9.53 32.05 -14.20
C ALA A 155 10.43 33.07 -13.46
N VAL A 156 11.53 32.59 -12.86
CA VAL A 156 12.51 33.42 -12.15
C VAL A 156 13.87 33.14 -12.75
N VAL A 157 14.40 34.13 -13.48
CA VAL A 157 15.70 34.04 -14.16
C VAL A 157 16.74 34.83 -13.37
N GLY A 158 17.80 34.16 -12.94
CA GLY A 158 18.90 34.78 -12.20
C GLY A 158 19.85 35.59 -13.07
N GLU A 159 20.67 36.43 -12.45
CA GLU A 159 21.67 37.26 -13.13
C GLU A 159 22.67 36.43 -13.96
N GLU A 160 23.19 35.35 -13.38
CA GLU A 160 24.13 34.45 -14.07
C GLU A 160 23.51 33.81 -15.32
N ASP A 161 22.22 33.46 -15.26
CA ASP A 161 21.50 32.87 -16.39
C ASP A 161 21.28 33.91 -17.51
N ILE A 162 20.91 35.14 -17.16
CA ILE A 162 20.74 36.25 -18.12
C ILE A 162 22.05 36.56 -18.85
N MET A 163 23.18 36.56 -18.15
CA MET A 163 24.49 36.88 -18.72
C MET A 163 25.12 35.72 -19.51
N SER A 164 24.55 34.52 -19.38
CA SER A 164 25.15 33.32 -19.98
C SER A 164 24.97 33.27 -21.51
N LYS A 165 25.95 32.71 -22.22
CA LYS A 165 25.90 32.52 -23.69
C LYS A 165 25.08 31.30 -24.14
N ARG A 166 24.52 30.55 -23.19
CA ARG A 166 23.78 29.32 -23.48
C ARG A 166 22.35 29.67 -23.88
N SER A 167 21.68 28.75 -24.59
CA SER A 167 20.27 28.97 -24.94
C SER A 167 19.40 28.97 -23.68
N PRO A 168 18.47 29.93 -23.53
CA PRO A 168 17.49 29.98 -22.43
C PRO A 168 16.59 28.74 -22.35
N ALA A 169 16.50 27.94 -23.43
CA ALA A 169 15.77 26.68 -23.41
C ALA A 169 16.44 25.62 -22.51
N TYR A 170 17.73 25.76 -22.19
CA TYR A 170 18.49 24.82 -21.33
C TYR A 170 18.71 25.43 -19.93
N VAL A 171 17.67 25.40 -19.12
CA VAL A 171 17.64 26.02 -17.79
C VAL A 171 18.50 25.30 -16.76
N SER A 172 18.78 24.01 -16.92
CA SER A 172 19.31 23.21 -15.82
C SER A 172 20.83 23.14 -15.70
N ASN A 173 21.55 23.74 -16.65
CA ASN A 173 23.02 23.80 -16.68
C ASN A 173 23.70 22.42 -16.49
N SER A 174 22.99 21.34 -16.81
CA SER A 174 23.47 19.96 -16.73
C SER A 174 23.23 19.29 -18.07
N TYR A 175 24.27 18.63 -18.60
CA TYR A 175 24.14 17.88 -19.85
C TYR A 175 23.10 16.75 -19.74
N THR A 176 23.00 16.13 -18.57
CA THR A 176 22.06 15.02 -18.32
C THR A 176 20.60 15.46 -18.28
N GLU A 177 20.32 16.74 -18.03
CA GLU A 177 18.96 17.29 -17.95
C GLU A 177 18.54 17.97 -19.27
N ARG A 178 19.37 17.91 -20.33
CA ARG A 178 19.05 18.55 -21.61
C ARG A 178 17.77 18.02 -22.25
N THR A 179 17.53 16.72 -22.18
CA THR A 179 16.30 16.11 -22.72
C THR A 179 15.09 16.62 -21.95
N LEU A 180 15.17 16.67 -20.62
CA LEU A 180 14.12 17.23 -19.77
C LEU A 180 13.83 18.69 -20.12
N ASP A 181 14.88 19.52 -20.19
CA ASP A 181 14.76 20.95 -20.50
C ASP A 181 14.13 21.19 -21.88
N GLN A 182 14.55 20.45 -22.91
CA GLN A 182 13.98 20.53 -24.27
C GLN A 182 12.51 20.14 -24.29
N ASN A 183 12.15 19.04 -23.62
CA ASN A 183 10.79 18.56 -23.59
C ASN A 183 9.87 19.45 -22.75
N LEU A 184 10.38 20.04 -21.66
CA LEU A 184 9.68 21.08 -20.93
C LEU A 184 9.43 22.31 -21.82
N PHE A 185 10.45 22.77 -22.55
CA PHE A 185 10.29 23.89 -23.47
C PHE A 185 9.29 23.58 -24.59
N LYS A 186 9.33 22.36 -25.16
CA LYS A 186 8.34 21.85 -26.12
C LYS A 186 6.93 21.85 -25.52
N LEU A 187 6.76 21.38 -24.29
CA LEU A 187 5.47 21.38 -23.59
C LEU A 187 4.91 22.80 -23.47
N LEU A 188 5.76 23.77 -23.09
CA LEU A 188 5.33 25.18 -22.96
C LEU A 188 4.95 25.81 -24.31
N LEU A 189 5.61 25.44 -25.39
CA LEU A 189 5.31 25.97 -26.73
C LEU A 189 4.10 25.30 -27.39
N THR A 190 3.93 23.99 -27.20
CA THR A 190 2.96 23.18 -27.95
C THR A 190 1.74 22.79 -27.13
N GLY A 191 1.83 22.85 -25.79
CA GLY A 191 0.83 22.32 -24.87
C GLY A 191 0.73 20.78 -24.83
N GLN A 192 1.58 20.08 -25.59
CA GLN A 192 1.59 18.61 -25.66
C GLN A 192 2.62 18.03 -24.70
N ASP A 193 2.19 17.10 -23.87
CA ASP A 193 3.07 16.34 -22.98
C ASP A 193 3.63 15.09 -23.66
N ASP A 194 4.51 14.38 -22.95
CA ASP A 194 5.16 13.15 -23.42
C ASP A 194 4.56 11.90 -22.77
N ALA A 195 3.33 11.96 -22.25
CA ALA A 195 2.72 10.85 -21.50
C ALA A 195 2.64 9.55 -22.33
N ALA A 196 2.39 9.67 -23.63
CA ALA A 196 2.30 8.55 -24.58
C ALA A 196 3.66 7.91 -24.93
N THR A 197 4.79 8.49 -24.53
CA THR A 197 6.11 7.96 -24.87
C THR A 197 6.37 6.63 -24.18
N VAL A 198 6.90 5.65 -24.93
CA VAL A 198 7.23 4.32 -24.40
C VAL A 198 8.66 4.32 -23.87
N THR A 199 8.82 3.92 -22.61
CA THR A 199 10.11 3.79 -21.94
C THR A 199 10.82 2.52 -22.41
N VAL A 200 12.03 2.65 -22.94
CA VAL A 200 12.86 1.51 -23.35
C VAL A 200 13.89 1.23 -22.26
N PRO A 201 13.94 0.01 -21.68
CA PRO A 201 14.94 -0.34 -20.68
C PRO A 201 16.35 -0.14 -21.24
N THR A 202 17.23 0.49 -20.45
CA THR A 202 18.63 0.64 -20.80
C THR A 202 19.34 -0.73 -20.80
N GLU A 203 20.43 -0.85 -21.56
CA GLU A 203 21.19 -2.12 -21.62
C GLU A 203 21.69 -2.58 -20.25
N PRO A 204 22.22 -1.72 -19.35
CA PRO A 204 22.56 -2.11 -17.99
C PRO A 204 21.36 -2.65 -17.20
N ALA A 205 20.17 -2.04 -17.35
CA ALA A 205 18.96 -2.51 -16.69
C ALA A 205 18.52 -3.88 -17.20
N ARG A 206 18.67 -4.16 -18.51
CA ARG A 206 18.45 -5.48 -19.09
C ARG A 206 19.41 -6.53 -18.54
N ILE A 207 20.70 -6.19 -18.42
CA ILE A 207 21.72 -7.09 -17.86
C ILE A 207 21.41 -7.39 -16.39
N ALA A 208 21.12 -6.38 -15.58
CA ALA A 208 20.75 -6.55 -14.17
C ALA A 208 19.49 -7.40 -14.00
N ALA A 209 18.45 -7.19 -14.82
CA ALA A 209 17.24 -7.99 -14.78
C ALA A 209 17.49 -9.46 -15.17
N LYS A 210 18.42 -9.73 -16.09
CA LYS A 210 18.85 -11.09 -16.42
C LYS A 210 19.62 -11.73 -15.27
N ALA A 211 20.54 -11.00 -14.64
CA ALA A 211 21.31 -11.48 -13.50
C ALA A 211 20.40 -11.86 -12.32
N ALA A 212 19.42 -11.01 -11.97
CA ALA A 212 18.46 -11.31 -10.91
C ALA A 212 17.59 -12.54 -11.22
N LYS A 213 17.24 -12.76 -12.50
CA LYS A 213 16.53 -13.98 -12.91
C LYS A 213 17.40 -15.23 -12.79
N LEU A 214 18.68 -15.13 -13.11
CA LEU A 214 19.63 -16.23 -12.93
C LEU A 214 19.79 -16.56 -11.45
N GLU A 215 19.96 -15.54 -10.60
CA GLU A 215 20.08 -15.70 -9.15
C GLU A 215 18.86 -16.40 -8.53
N LEU A 216 17.64 -16.03 -8.96
CA LEU A 216 16.42 -16.72 -8.55
C LEU A 216 16.40 -18.20 -8.97
N VAL A 217 16.83 -18.49 -10.21
CA VAL A 217 16.90 -19.86 -10.72
C VAL A 217 17.94 -20.67 -9.94
N ASP A 218 19.10 -20.07 -9.64
CA ASP A 218 20.15 -20.70 -8.85
C ASP A 218 19.68 -20.98 -7.41
N GLU A 219 18.90 -20.09 -6.80
CA GLU A 219 18.28 -20.32 -5.49
C GLU A 219 17.28 -21.49 -5.52
N MET A 220 16.42 -21.54 -6.56
CA MET A 220 15.49 -22.65 -6.75
C MET A 220 16.22 -23.98 -6.96
N LEU A 221 17.30 -23.99 -7.75
CA LEU A 221 18.15 -25.16 -7.96
C LEU A 221 18.81 -25.61 -6.66
N ALA A 222 19.38 -24.69 -5.90
CA ALA A 222 20.01 -24.99 -4.61
C ALA A 222 19.01 -25.57 -3.60
N GLN A 223 17.76 -25.09 -3.60
CA GLN A 223 16.70 -25.66 -2.77
C GLN A 223 16.35 -27.08 -3.22
N LEU A 224 16.17 -27.30 -4.53
CA LEU A 224 15.91 -28.62 -5.10
C LEU A 224 17.05 -29.62 -4.78
N ASP A 225 18.30 -29.21 -4.94
CA ASP A 225 19.47 -30.04 -4.62
C ASP A 225 19.50 -30.40 -3.14
N LYS A 226 19.13 -29.46 -2.25
CA LYS A 226 19.03 -29.72 -0.81
C LYS A 226 17.90 -30.70 -0.45
N GLU A 227 16.76 -30.62 -1.13
CA GLU A 227 15.64 -31.56 -0.97
C GLU A 227 15.98 -32.95 -1.50
N LEU A 228 16.75 -33.03 -2.58
CA LEU A 228 17.20 -34.28 -3.21
C LEU A 228 18.35 -34.96 -2.44
N GLY A 229 19.19 -34.18 -1.75
CA GLY A 229 20.36 -34.67 -0.99
C GLY A 229 21.52 -35.14 -1.89
N ASP A 230 22.59 -35.67 -1.26
CA ASP A 230 23.86 -36.00 -1.94
C ASP A 230 23.80 -37.22 -2.89
N ALA A 231 22.73 -38.02 -2.80
CA ALA A 231 22.53 -39.21 -3.61
C ALA A 231 21.04 -39.34 -3.99
N PRO A 232 20.55 -38.55 -4.96
CA PRO A 232 19.17 -38.66 -5.42
C PRO A 232 18.92 -40.09 -5.92
N ALA A 233 17.94 -40.75 -5.32
CA ALA A 233 17.53 -42.07 -5.74
C ALA A 233 17.02 -42.02 -7.19
N ASP A 234 17.36 -43.03 -7.99
CA ASP A 234 16.86 -43.14 -9.36
C ASP A 234 15.33 -43.16 -9.32
N ARG A 235 14.70 -42.24 -10.05
CA ARG A 235 13.25 -42.10 -10.10
C ARG A 235 12.56 -43.42 -10.40
N THR A 236 13.16 -44.24 -11.26
CA THR A 236 12.62 -45.56 -11.61
C THR A 236 12.60 -46.53 -10.42
N GLN A 237 13.59 -46.45 -9.53
CA GLN A 237 13.65 -47.27 -8.31
C GLN A 237 12.67 -46.78 -7.25
N VAL A 238 12.53 -45.47 -7.09
CA VAL A 238 11.55 -44.87 -6.17
C VAL A 238 10.12 -45.23 -6.60
N ASP A 239 9.80 -45.08 -7.89
CA ASP A 239 8.48 -45.41 -8.43
C ASP A 239 8.18 -46.91 -8.26
N ALA A 240 9.18 -47.79 -8.43
CA ALA A 240 9.04 -49.23 -8.18
C ALA A 240 8.78 -49.56 -6.71
N GLN A 241 9.52 -48.94 -5.78
CA GLN A 241 9.31 -49.12 -4.33
C GLN A 241 7.94 -48.61 -3.89
N LEU A 242 7.48 -47.50 -4.45
CA LEU A 242 6.18 -46.93 -4.15
C LEU A 242 5.05 -47.85 -4.62
N ALA A 243 5.19 -48.43 -5.82
CA ALA A 243 4.25 -49.43 -6.32
C ALA A 243 4.23 -50.72 -5.46
N GLU A 244 5.37 -51.16 -4.95
CA GLU A 244 5.47 -52.31 -4.05
C GLU A 244 4.82 -52.02 -2.68
N LEU A 245 5.07 -50.82 -2.12
CA LEU A 245 4.44 -50.35 -0.90
C LEU A 245 2.91 -50.27 -1.05
N ASP A 246 2.40 -49.69 -2.14
CA ASP A 246 0.97 -49.61 -2.43
C ASP A 246 0.32 -50.99 -2.54
N ALA A 247 1.00 -51.95 -3.20
CA ALA A 247 0.52 -53.32 -3.29
C ALA A 247 0.47 -54.01 -1.91
N SER A 248 1.50 -53.81 -1.08
CA SER A 248 1.54 -54.34 0.29
C SER A 248 0.45 -53.70 1.18
N GLY A 249 0.22 -52.39 1.03
CA GLY A 249 -0.79 -51.65 1.77
C GLY A 249 -2.20 -52.06 1.37
N ALA A 250 -2.45 -52.29 0.08
CA ALA A 250 -3.72 -52.81 -0.42
C ALA A 250 -4.01 -54.21 0.14
N THR A 251 -3.00 -55.08 0.19
CA THR A 251 -3.12 -56.44 0.75
C THR A 251 -3.45 -56.40 2.24
N THR A 252 -2.68 -55.63 3.01
CA THR A 252 -2.89 -55.45 4.45
C THR A 252 -4.29 -54.90 4.75
N THR A 253 -4.75 -53.94 3.94
CA THR A 253 -6.10 -53.35 4.08
C THR A 253 -7.19 -54.38 3.80
N ALA A 254 -6.99 -55.27 2.81
CA ALA A 254 -7.94 -56.33 2.50
C ALA A 254 -8.02 -57.38 3.62
N GLU A 255 -6.89 -57.79 4.18
CA GLU A 255 -6.84 -58.68 5.34
C GLU A 255 -7.55 -58.07 6.55
N LEU A 256 -7.29 -56.79 6.83
CA LEU A 256 -7.90 -56.07 7.95
C LEU A 256 -9.42 -55.97 7.79
N ARG A 257 -9.92 -55.75 6.57
CA ARG A 257 -11.35 -55.79 6.25
C ARG A 257 -11.95 -57.17 6.47
N ALA A 258 -11.26 -58.24 6.05
CA ALA A 258 -11.75 -59.60 6.25
C ALA A 258 -11.89 -59.94 7.75
N VAL A 259 -10.88 -59.57 8.54
CA VAL A 259 -10.92 -59.75 10.01
C VAL A 259 -12.04 -58.92 10.64
N GLN A 260 -12.25 -57.68 10.19
CA GLN A 260 -13.33 -56.84 10.69
C GLN A 260 -14.70 -57.45 10.41
N THR A 261 -14.94 -57.96 9.19
CA THR A 261 -16.19 -58.66 8.85
C THR A 261 -16.44 -59.87 9.76
N MET A 262 -15.41 -60.70 9.98
CA MET A 262 -15.52 -61.85 10.89
C MET A 262 -15.85 -61.41 12.32
N LEU A 263 -15.30 -60.29 12.77
CA LEU A 263 -15.57 -59.76 14.12
C LEU A 263 -16.99 -59.24 14.24
N ASP A 264 -17.50 -58.56 13.20
CA ASP A 264 -18.88 -58.08 13.14
C ASP A 264 -19.88 -59.25 13.12
N ASP A 265 -19.59 -60.31 12.36
CA ASP A 265 -20.41 -61.54 12.32
C ASP A 265 -20.45 -62.23 13.70
N ASN A 266 -19.29 -62.42 14.32
CA ASN A 266 -19.21 -62.97 15.68
C ASN A 266 -19.96 -62.11 16.72
N ALA A 267 -19.89 -60.78 16.57
CA ALA A 267 -20.63 -59.87 17.45
C ALA A 267 -22.14 -60.00 17.26
N ALA A 268 -22.61 -60.21 16.03
CA ALA A 268 -24.02 -60.45 15.71
C ALA A 268 -24.51 -61.79 16.27
N GLU A 269 -23.76 -62.88 16.07
CA GLU A 269 -24.07 -64.19 16.65
C GLU A 269 -24.15 -64.15 18.17
N ARG A 270 -23.17 -63.52 18.82
CA ARG A 270 -23.18 -63.33 20.28
C ARG A 270 -24.43 -62.60 20.73
N ARG A 271 -24.85 -61.55 20.01
CA ARG A 271 -26.05 -60.77 20.35
C ARG A 271 -27.31 -61.63 20.24
N ALA A 272 -27.46 -62.36 19.13
CA ALA A 272 -28.59 -63.27 18.94
C ALA A 272 -28.68 -64.35 20.02
N ALA A 273 -27.53 -64.93 20.41
CA ALA A 273 -27.47 -65.92 21.48
C ALA A 273 -27.87 -65.33 22.86
N VAL A 274 -27.44 -64.10 23.15
CA VAL A 274 -27.82 -63.39 24.38
C VAL A 274 -29.31 -63.10 24.41
N ASP A 275 -29.87 -62.59 23.32
CA ASP A 275 -31.31 -62.28 23.20
C ASP A 275 -32.14 -63.56 23.35
N ARG A 276 -31.74 -64.66 22.70
CA ARG A 276 -32.42 -65.96 22.84
C ARG A 276 -32.38 -66.50 24.25
N ARG A 277 -31.24 -66.33 24.95
CA ARG A 277 -31.11 -66.73 26.35
C ARG A 277 -32.05 -65.92 27.24
N GLN A 278 -32.17 -64.61 27.01
CA GLN A 278 -33.10 -63.76 27.76
C GLN A 278 -34.55 -64.20 27.56
N GLU A 279 -34.95 -64.50 26.32
CA GLU A 279 -36.30 -64.98 25.98
C GLU A 279 -36.61 -66.31 26.69
N LEU A 280 -35.69 -67.29 26.64
CA LEU A 280 -35.86 -68.57 27.34
C LEU A 280 -35.94 -68.40 28.85
N THR A 281 -35.15 -67.48 29.42
CA THR A 281 -35.18 -67.18 30.86
C THR A 281 -36.51 -66.56 31.26
N ALA A 282 -37.04 -65.62 30.47
CA ALA A 282 -38.36 -65.03 30.70
C ALA A 282 -39.47 -66.09 30.62
N ARG A 283 -39.39 -67.00 29.64
CA ARG A 283 -40.35 -68.10 29.48
C ARG A 283 -40.30 -69.09 30.65
N ALA A 284 -39.12 -69.42 31.14
CA ALA A 284 -38.95 -70.26 32.32
C ALA A 284 -39.62 -69.61 33.55
N ALA A 285 -39.38 -68.32 33.79
CA ALA A 285 -40.03 -67.59 34.88
C ALA A 285 -41.57 -67.57 34.75
N GLU A 286 -42.11 -67.42 33.55
CA GLU A 286 -43.56 -67.50 33.30
C GLU A 286 -44.13 -68.89 33.61
N LEU A 287 -43.41 -69.95 33.22
CA LEU A 287 -43.80 -71.33 33.51
C LEU A 287 -43.75 -71.61 35.02
N ASP A 288 -42.74 -71.12 35.75
CA ASP A 288 -42.66 -71.25 37.20
C ASP A 288 -43.87 -70.61 37.89
N ILE A 289 -44.23 -69.38 37.50
CA ILE A 289 -45.45 -68.71 38.01
C ILE A 289 -46.71 -69.52 37.69
N THR A 290 -46.77 -70.12 36.49
CA THR A 290 -47.92 -70.93 36.07
C THR A 290 -48.03 -72.22 36.89
N LEU A 291 -46.91 -72.89 37.17
CA LEU A 291 -46.86 -74.07 38.03
C LEU A 291 -47.27 -73.75 39.46
N GLU A 292 -46.82 -72.63 40.02
CA GLU A 292 -47.27 -72.16 41.33
C GLU A 292 -48.79 -71.92 41.38
N ARG A 293 -49.38 -71.38 40.30
CA ARG A 293 -50.83 -71.20 40.18
C ARG A 293 -51.56 -72.54 40.13
N PHE A 294 -51.07 -73.52 39.36
CA PHE A 294 -51.66 -74.86 39.33
C PHE A 294 -51.56 -75.57 40.68
N ALA A 295 -50.44 -75.44 41.40
CA ALA A 295 -50.29 -75.99 42.74
C ALA A 295 -51.30 -75.38 43.72
N LYS A 296 -51.52 -74.05 43.66
CA LYS A 296 -52.57 -73.37 44.45
C LYS A 296 -53.97 -73.85 44.07
N LEU A 297 -54.25 -73.99 42.78
CA LEU A 297 -55.54 -74.50 42.29
C LEU A 297 -55.80 -75.92 42.79
N GLN A 298 -54.80 -76.79 42.75
CA GLN A 298 -54.88 -78.15 43.26
C GLN A 298 -55.13 -78.17 44.77
N ALA A 299 -54.48 -77.29 45.54
CA ALA A 299 -54.75 -77.16 46.97
C ALA A 299 -56.21 -76.74 47.26
N VAL A 300 -56.79 -75.85 46.45
CA VAL A 300 -58.21 -75.48 46.54
C VAL A 300 -59.12 -76.67 46.23
N TYR A 301 -58.87 -77.38 45.13
CA TYR A 301 -59.66 -78.58 44.79
C TYR A 301 -59.59 -79.66 45.87
N ASN A 302 -58.41 -79.89 46.46
CA ASN A 302 -58.27 -80.82 47.58
C ASN A 302 -59.07 -80.36 48.80
N SER A 303 -59.02 -79.07 49.14
CA SER A 303 -59.84 -78.51 50.23
C SER A 303 -61.35 -78.63 49.97
N ASP A 304 -61.79 -78.50 48.71
CA ASP A 304 -63.20 -78.66 48.35
C ASP A 304 -63.64 -80.13 48.38
N LEU A 305 -62.76 -81.07 48.01
CA LEU A 305 -62.98 -82.51 48.20
C LEU A 305 -63.09 -82.87 49.69
N ASP A 306 -62.19 -82.36 50.53
CA ASP A 306 -62.25 -82.57 51.98
C ASP A 306 -63.55 -82.02 52.58
N ARG A 307 -64.03 -80.87 52.07
CA ARG A 307 -65.34 -80.32 52.45
C ARG A 307 -66.50 -81.22 52.04
N LEU A 308 -66.49 -81.76 50.81
CA LEU A 308 -67.52 -82.68 50.35
C LEU A 308 -67.55 -83.98 51.17
N HIS A 309 -66.39 -84.51 51.54
CA HIS A 309 -66.26 -85.66 52.43
C HIS A 309 -66.73 -85.39 53.87
N SER A 310 -66.75 -84.13 54.32
CA SER A 310 -67.26 -83.74 55.64
C SER A 310 -68.78 -83.57 55.73
N ILE A 311 -69.48 -83.69 54.59
CA ILE A 311 -70.95 -83.55 54.46
C ILE A 311 -71.64 -84.94 54.31
N GLU A 312 -70.87 -86.02 54.14
CA GLU A 312 -71.30 -87.42 54.36
C GLU A 312 -71.10 -87.84 55.82
#